data_AF-A0A6A4UUB7-F1
#
_entry.id   AF-A0A6A4UUB7-F1
#
_cell.length_a   1.000
_cell.length_b   1.000
_cell.length_c   1.000
_cell.angle_alpha   90.00
_cell.angle_beta   90.00
_cell.angle_gamma   90.00
#
_symmetry.space_group_name_H-M   'P 1'
#
loop_
_entity.id
_entity.type
_entity.pdbx_description
1 polymer ?
#
loop_
_entity_poly.entity_id
_entity_poly.type
_entity_poly.pdbx_seq_one_letter_code
_entity_poly.pdbx_strand_id
1 'polypeptide(L)' 'MSTMNISLPDDMKAFVDEQVRTRGFMSSSEYIRDLIRQQREVAELRAKLDGSKPTSIEAFDEGFFSQLRARVDLQR' A
#
# COMPACT_ATOMS: atom_id res chain seq x y z
N MET A 1 -18.86 10.48 13.38
CA MET A 1 -18.27 9.15 13.08
C MET A 1 -19.40 8.21 12.75
N SER A 2 -19.27 7.43 11.68
CA SER A 2 -20.23 6.36 11.38
C SER A 2 -19.82 5.10 12.15
N THR A 3 -20.78 4.44 12.79
CA THR A 3 -20.56 3.19 13.52
C THR A 3 -20.81 1.99 12.61
N MET A 4 -19.97 0.96 12.72
CA MET A 4 -20.13 -0.31 12.00
C MET A 4 -20.11 -1.46 13.01
N ASN A 5 -21.18 -2.26 13.03
CA ASN A 5 -21.26 -3.46 13.85
C ASN A 5 -20.85 -4.68 13.02
N ILE A 6 -20.01 -5.54 13.58
CA ILE A 6 -19.50 -6.74 12.92
C ILE A 6 -19.58 -7.90 13.91
N SER A 7 -20.20 -9.01 13.50
CA SER A 7 -20.16 -10.26 14.23
C SER A 7 -18.97 -11.09 13.74
N LEU A 8 -18.13 -11.54 14.66
CA LEU A 8 -16.98 -12.39 14.36
C LEU A 8 -17.18 -13.74 15.07
N PRO A 9 -16.81 -14.87 14.44
CA PRO A 9 -16.66 -16.12 15.16
C PRO A 9 -15.52 -16.02 16.18
N ASP A 10 -15.54 -16.93 17.17
CA ASP A 10 -14.66 -16.84 18.34
C ASP A 10 -13.15 -16.89 17.99
N ASP A 11 -12.79 -17.66 16.96
CA ASP A 11 -11.41 -17.78 16.46
C ASP A 11 -10.90 -16.45 15.89
N MET A 12 -11.73 -15.76 15.10
CA MET A 12 -11.41 -14.46 14.54
C MET A 12 -11.35 -13.39 15.63
N LYS A 13 -12.22 -13.45 16.63
CA LYS A 13 -12.16 -12.54 17.77
C LYS A 13 -10.85 -12.72 18.54
N ALA A 14 -10.48 -13.96 18.85
CA ALA A 14 -9.24 -14.27 19.55
C ALA A 14 -8.00 -13.76 18.78
N PHE A 15 -8.00 -13.94 17.46
CA PHE A 15 -6.95 -13.39 16.60
C PHE A 15 -6.87 -11.86 16.70
N VAL A 16 -8.01 -11.16 16.61
CA VAL A 16 -8.05 -9.69 16.72
C VAL A 16 -7.55 -9.22 18.09
N ASP A 17 -8.00 -9.85 19.17
CA ASP A 17 -7.59 -9.49 20.53
C ASP A 17 -6.05 -9.63 20.70
N GLU A 18 -5.47 -10.69 20.13
CA GLU A 18 -4.02 -10.91 20.15
C GLU A 18 -3.27 -9.84 19.34
N GLN A 19 -3.79 -9.45 18.17
CA GLN A 19 -3.19 -8.36 17.39
C GLN A 19 -3.27 -7.01 18.12
N VAL A 20 -4.37 -6.75 18.81
CA VAL A 20 -4.54 -5.54 19.64
C VAL A 20 -3.48 -5.50 20.73
N ARG A 21 -3.30 -6.61 21.47
CA ARG A 21 -2.30 -6.72 22.53
C ARG A 21 -0.86 -6.59 22.01
N THR A 22 -0.52 -7.31 20.95
CA THR A 22 0.87 -7.41 20.46
C THR A 22 1.32 -6.17 19.71
N ARG A 23 0.41 -5.45 19.04
CA ARG A 23 0.72 -4.21 18.30
C ARG A 23 0.43 -2.94 19.10
N GLY A 24 -0.09 -3.06 20.32
CA GLY A 24 -0.33 -1.93 21.22
C GLY A 24 -1.53 -1.06 20.84
N PHE A 25 -2.53 -1.62 20.17
CA PHE A 25 -3.78 -0.90 19.90
C PHE A 25 -4.62 -0.82 21.17
N MET A 26 -5.43 0.25 21.31
CA MET A 26 -6.31 0.43 22.47
C MET A 26 -7.64 -0.32 22.32
N SER A 27 -8.03 -0.68 21.10
CA SER A 27 -9.29 -1.39 20.83
C SER A 27 -9.28 -2.20 19.54
N SER A 28 -10.17 -3.19 19.44
CA SER A 28 -10.41 -3.93 18.21
C SER A 28 -10.84 -3.02 17.05
N SER A 29 -11.63 -1.98 17.31
CA SER A 29 -12.04 -1.01 16.29
C SER A 29 -10.85 -0.20 15.74
N GLU A 30 -9.82 0.03 16.55
CA GLU A 30 -8.60 0.70 16.09
C GLU A 30 -7.78 -0.21 15.19
N TYR A 31 -7.58 -1.47 15.59
CA TYR A 31 -6.93 -2.47 14.76
C TYR A 31 -7.64 -2.65 13.40
N ILE A 32 -8.98 -2.75 13.40
CA ILE A 32 -9.75 -2.89 12.15
C ILE A 32 -9.62 -1.64 11.27
N ARG A 33 -9.64 -0.43 11.85
CA ARG A 33 -9.42 0.81 11.09
C ARG A 33 -8.05 0.83 10.43
N ASP A 34 -7.02 0.42 11.14
CA ASP A 34 -5.66 0.35 10.58
C ASP A 34 -5.58 -0.68 9.44
N LEU A 35 -6.18 -1.86 9.62
CA LEU A 35 -6.23 -2.91 8.60
C LEU A 35 -6.94 -2.42 7.32
N ILE A 36 -8.06 -1.70 7.46
CA ILE A 36 -8.79 -1.13 6.31
C ILE A 36 -7.93 -0.09 5.57
N ARG A 37 -7.17 0.73 6.30
CA ARG A 37 -6.26 1.71 5.70
C ARG A 37 -5.17 1.01 4.88
N GLN A 38 -4.52 -0.01 5.44
CA GLN A 38 -3.52 -0.80 4.73
C GLN A 38 -4.10 -1.48 3.48
N GLN A 39 -5.31 -2.05 3.58
CA GLN A 39 -5.98 -2.64 2.42
C GLN A 39 -6.29 -1.61 1.33
N ARG A 40 -6.72 -0.40 1.70
CA ARG A 40 -6.91 0.69 0.73
C ARG A 40 -5.62 1.08 0.04
N GLU A 41 -4.52 1.23 0.77
CA GLU A 41 -3.22 1.57 0.20
C GLU A 41 -2.75 0.51 -0.81
N VAL A 42 -2.91 -0.78 -0.48
CA VAL A 42 -2.57 -1.89 -1.40
C VAL A 42 -3.47 -1.88 -2.64
N ALA A 43 -4.78 -1.66 -2.48
CA ALA A 43 -5.72 -1.60 -3.59
C ALA A 43 -5.41 -0.43 -4.53
N GLU A 44 -5.10 0.75 -3.98
CA GLU A 44 -4.70 1.92 -4.74
C GLU A 44 -3.38 1.69 -5.50
N LEU A 45 -2.40 1.05 -4.85
CA LEU A 45 -1.13 0.73 -5.50
C LEU A 45 -1.33 -0.26 -6.65
N ARG A 46 -2.14 -1.32 -6.46
CA ARG A 46 -2.48 -2.28 -7.51
C ARG A 46 -3.16 -1.61 -8.68
N ALA A 47 -4.15 -0.75 -8.43
CA ALA A 47 -4.84 -0.02 -9.49
C ALA A 47 -3.89 0.84 -10.34
N LYS A 48 -2.87 1.47 -9.72
CA LYS A 48 -1.83 2.24 -10.44
C LYS A 48 -0.92 1.33 -11.28
N LEU A 49 -0.57 0.16 -10.77
CA LEU A 49 0.27 -0.81 -11.48
C LEU A 49 -0.48 -1.42 -12.68
N ASP A 50 -1.73 -1.82 -12.50
CA ASP A 50 -2.54 -2.43 -13.56
C ASP A 50 -2.83 -1.43 -14.70
N GLY A 51 -2.92 -0.14 -14.40
CA GLY A 51 -3.03 0.93 -15.40
C GLY A 51 -1.71 1.24 -16.14
N SER A 52 -0.58 0.71 -15.68
CA SER A 52 0.72 0.94 -16.28
C SER A 52 1.01 -0.12 -17.33
N LYS A 53 1.26 0.30 -18.58
CA LYS A 53 1.79 -0.63 -19.59
C LYS A 53 3.21 -1.01 -19.17
N PRO A 54 3.55 -2.32 -19.07
CA PRO A 54 4.93 -2.73 -18.84
C PRO A 54 5.80 -2.13 -19.95
N THR A 55 6.77 -1.31 -19.58
CA THR A 55 7.76 -0.79 -20.52
C THR A 55 8.90 -1.81 -20.59
N SER A 56 9.32 -2.19 -21.79
CA SER A 56 10.42 -3.15 -21.97
C SER A 56 11.69 -2.63 -21.29
N ILE A 57 12.42 -3.51 -20.60
CA ILE A 57 13.70 -3.17 -19.98
C ILE A 57 14.74 -2.78 -21.05
N GLU A 58 14.59 -3.28 -22.29
CA GLU A 58 15.42 -2.91 -23.44
C GLU A 58 15.32 -1.42 -23.82
N ALA A 59 14.30 -0.70 -23.33
CA ALA A 59 14.16 0.74 -23.54
C ALA A 59 15.09 1.59 -22.65
N PHE A 60 15.84 0.97 -21.72
CA PHE A 60 16.76 1.61 -20.78
C PHE A 60 18.22 1.26 -21.11
N ASP A 61 18.68 1.65 -22.30
CA ASP A 61 20.06 1.45 -22.74
C ASP A 61 21.00 2.62 -22.35
N GLU A 62 22.28 2.51 -22.70
CA GLU A 62 23.28 3.55 -22.43
C GLU A 62 22.95 4.90 -23.11
N GLY A 63 22.28 4.85 -24.28
CA GLY A 63 21.84 6.02 -25.02
C GLY A 63 20.73 6.78 -24.29
N PHE A 64 19.75 6.06 -23.74
CA PHE A 64 18.68 6.61 -22.90
C PHE A 64 19.25 7.38 -21.71
N PHE A 65 20.16 6.76 -20.94
CA PHE A 65 20.75 7.40 -19.76
C PHE A 65 21.65 8.59 -20.12
N SER A 66 22.31 8.55 -21.27
CA SER A 66 23.12 9.66 -21.77
C SER A 66 22.25 10.87 -22.16
N GLN A 67 21.10 10.65 -22.78
CA GLN A 67 20.13 11.72 -23.06
C GLN A 67 19.53 12.30 -21.77
N LEU A 68 19.24 11.46 -20.77
CA LEU A 68 18.71 11.91 -19.49
C LEU A 68 19.70 12.84 -18.76
N ARG A 69 20.99 12.48 -18.75
CA ARG A 69 22.07 13.31 -18.16
C ARG A 69 22.24 14.63 -18.90
N ALA A 70 22.31 14.59 -20.24
CA ALA A 70 22.42 15.79 -21.05
C ALA A 70 21.24 16.77 -20.81
N ARG A 71 20.03 16.27 -20.57
CA ARG A 71 18.86 17.10 -20.27
C ARG A 71 18.96 17.81 -18.92
N VAL A 72 19.54 17.17 -17.91
CA VAL A 72 19.78 17.79 -16.59
C VAL A 72 20.86 18.87 -16.70
N ASP A 73 21.91 18.63 -17.49
CA ASP A 73 22.98 19.61 -17.70
C ASP A 73 22.52 20.84 -18.51
N LEU A 74 21.55 20.69 -19.41
CA LEU A 74 20.92 21.78 -20.16
C LEU A 74 19.95 22.65 -19.34
N GLN A 75 19.56 22.21 -18.14
CA GLN A 75 18.70 22.98 -17.23
C GLN A 75 19.48 23.75 -16.16
N ARG A 76 20.81 23.74 -16.23
CA ARG A 76 21.73 24.56 -15.42
C ARG A 76 22.16 25.81 -16.17
#